data_AF-A0A838Y877-F1
#
_entry.id   AF-A0A838Y877-F1
#
_cell.length_a   1.000
_cell.length_b   1.000
_cell.length_c   1.000
_cell.angle_alpha   90.00
_cell.angle_beta   90.00
_cell.angle_gamma   90.00
#
_symmetry.space_group_name_H-M   'P 1'
#
loop_
_entity.id
_entity.type
_entity.pdbx_description
1 polymer ?
#
loop_
_entity_poly.entity_id
_entity_poly.type
_entity_poly.pdbx_seq_one_letter_code
_entity_poly.pdbx_strand_id
1 'polypeptide(L)' 'MKVIANNGLLVPMEGQPRRYIGDGEAVTVEDSAYYRRQIADGDLSVLDEAVAEATAAADAVAAKVPDESDSKKGNV' A
#
# COMPACT_ATOMS: atom_id res chain seq x y z
N MET A 1 -1.10 7.29 -12.92
CA MET A 1 -2.40 6.75 -12.46
C MET A 1 -2.41 6.75 -10.94
N LYS A 2 -3.47 7.27 -10.30
CA LYS A 2 -3.57 7.26 -8.83
C LYS A 2 -4.39 6.05 -8.38
N VAL A 3 -3.81 5.22 -7.52
CA VAL A 3 -4.39 3.94 -7.10
C VAL A 3 -4.32 3.78 -5.58
N ILE A 4 -5.26 3.03 -5.03
CA ILE A 4 -5.27 2.62 -3.61
C ILE A 4 -5.58 1.13 -3.54
N ALA A 5 -5.03 0.42 -2.55
CA ALA A 5 -5.38 -0.98 -2.37
C ALA A 5 -6.76 -1.12 -1.74
N ASN A 6 -7.43 -2.23 -2.03
CA ASN A 6 -8.68 -2.56 -1.37
C ASN A 6 -8.43 -3.04 0.07
N ASN A 7 -9.38 -2.73 0.96
CA ASN A 7 -9.23 -2.84 2.41
C ASN A 7 -8.57 -4.17 2.86
N GLY A 8 -7.48 -4.05 3.61
CA GLY A 8 -6.71 -5.17 4.14
C GLY A 8 -5.72 -5.81 3.16
N LEU A 9 -5.55 -5.27 1.95
CA LEU A 9 -4.57 -5.75 0.97
C LEU A 9 -3.33 -4.86 0.92
N LEU A 10 -2.18 -5.52 0.76
CA LEU A 10 -0.90 -4.87 0.52
C LEU A 10 -0.38 -5.33 -0.83
N VAL A 11 -0.43 -4.43 -1.81
CA VAL A 11 0.00 -4.73 -3.18
C VAL A 11 1.44 -4.27 -3.36
N PRO A 12 2.39 -5.15 -3.72
CA PRO A 12 3.77 -4.75 -3.98
C PRO A 12 3.86 -3.72 -5.11
N MET A 13 4.84 -2.82 -5.03
CA MET A 13 5.13 -1.92 -6.15
C MET A 13 5.95 -2.64 -7.22
N GLU A 14 5.63 -2.37 -8.49
CA GLU A 14 6.37 -2.90 -9.63
C GLU A 14 7.84 -2.49 -9.56
N GLY A 15 8.75 -3.48 -9.64
CA GLY A 15 10.20 -3.26 -9.53
C GLY A 15 10.70 -2.93 -8.11
N GLN A 16 9.81 -2.77 -7.13
CA GLN A 16 10.14 -2.42 -5.75
C GLN A 16 9.41 -3.35 -4.76
N PRO A 17 9.81 -4.63 -4.65
CA PRO A 17 9.09 -5.63 -3.85
C PRO A 17 9.09 -5.37 -2.34
N ARG A 18 9.87 -4.39 -1.86
CA ARG A 18 9.89 -3.95 -0.46
C ARG A 18 8.97 -2.75 -0.19
N ARG A 19 8.33 -2.19 -1.22
CA ARG A 19 7.33 -1.12 -1.08
C ARG A 19 5.97 -1.66 -1.46
N TYR A 20 4.97 -1.21 -0.73
CA TYR A 20 3.60 -1.68 -0.86
C TYR A 20 2.65 -0.49 -0.96
N ILE A 21 1.59 -0.67 -1.74
CA ILE A 21 0.42 0.19 -1.79
C ILE A 21 -0.61 -0.45 -0.87
N GLY A 22 -1.04 0.31 0.14
CA GLY A 22 -2.08 -0.10 1.09
C GLY A 22 -3.40 0.61 0.82
N ASP A 23 -4.35 0.37 1.71
CA ASP A 23 -5.70 0.92 1.74
C ASP A 23 -5.80 2.27 2.47
N GLY A 24 -4.73 2.70 3.15
CA GLY A 24 -4.69 3.98 3.88
C GLY A 24 -4.23 5.19 3.05
N GLU A 25 -3.37 4.99 2.04
CA GLU A 25 -2.84 6.09 1.22
C GLU A 25 -2.89 5.77 -0.27
N ALA A 26 -3.50 6.68 -1.02
CA ALA A 26 -3.54 6.61 -2.46
C ALA A 26 -2.20 7.05 -3.08
N VAL A 27 -1.58 6.19 -3.87
CA VAL A 27 -0.26 6.41 -4.46
C VAL A 27 -0.38 6.68 -5.95
N THR A 28 0.41 7.64 -6.44
CA THR A 28 0.59 7.89 -7.87
C THR A 28 1.64 6.94 -8.44
N VAL A 29 1.23 6.08 -9.36
CA VAL A 29 2.07 5.11 -10.06
C VAL A 29 2.04 5.33 -11.57
N GLU A 30 2.98 4.72 -12.29
CA GLU A 30 2.95 4.68 -13.75
C GLU A 30 1.81 3.79 -14.26
N ASP A 31 1.27 4.09 -15.44
CA ASP A 31 0.28 3.22 -16.09
C ASP A 31 0.99 2.05 -16.76
N SER A 32 1.22 1.00 -15.98
CA SER A 32 1.89 -0.22 -16.42
C SER A 32 0.92 -1.39 -16.55
N ALA A 33 1.37 -2.46 -17.21
CA ALA A 33 0.59 -3.70 -17.28
C ALA A 33 0.39 -4.34 -15.90
N TYR A 34 1.34 -4.16 -14.97
CA TYR A 34 1.26 -4.71 -13.63
C TYR A 34 0.08 -4.11 -12.85
N TYR A 35 0.00 -2.78 -12.75
CA TYR A 35 -1.06 -2.13 -11.98
C TYR A 35 -2.43 -2.32 -12.61
N ARG A 36 -2.53 -2.34 -13.95
CA ARG A 36 -3.80 -2.63 -14.63
C ARG A 36 -4.34 -4.03 -14.34
N ARG A 37 -3.46 -5.03 -14.17
CA ARG A 37 -3.87 -6.38 -13.74
C ARG A 37 -4.39 -6.37 -12.31
N GLN A 38 -3.65 -5.77 -11.39
CA GLN A 38 -4.09 -5.64 -10.00
C GLN A 38 -5.44 -4.90 -9.88
N ILE A 39 -5.71 -3.94 -10.77
CA ILE A 39 -7.02 -3.28 -10.85
C ILE A 39 -8.10 -4.24 -11.37
N ALA A 40 -7.81 -5.01 -12.43
CA ALA A 40 -8.74 -5.99 -12.99
C ALA A 40 -9.05 -7.15 -12.03
N ASP A 41 -8.07 -7.56 -11.23
CA ASP A 41 -8.19 -8.60 -10.20
C ASP A 41 -8.95 -8.08 -8.96
N GLY A 42 -9.10 -6.75 -8.84
CA GLY A 42 -9.77 -6.12 -7.71
C GLY A 42 -8.89 -5.96 -6.48
N ASP A 43 -7.56 -6.00 -6.63
CA ASP A 43 -6.61 -5.70 -5.56
C ASP A 43 -6.39 -4.19 -5.41
N LEU A 44 -6.41 -3.45 -6.53
CA LEU A 44 -6.26 -2.00 -6.59
C LEU A 44 -7.51 -1.33 -7.15
N SER A 45 -7.79 -0.13 -6.67
CA SER A 45 -8.84 0.74 -7.17
C SER A 45 -8.26 2.06 -7.65
N VAL A 46 -8.75 2.56 -8.78
CA VAL A 46 -8.32 3.85 -9.35
C VAL A 46 -9.09 4.97 -8.66
N LEU A 47 -8.37 5.97 -8.15
CA LEU A 47 -8.97 7.18 -7.60
C LEU A 47 -8.91 8.29 -8.65
N ASP A 48 -10.07 8.68 -9.17
CA ASP A 48 -10.20 9.93 -9.90
C ASP A 48 -10.02 11.12 -8.94
N GLU A 49 -9.35 12.16 -9.42
CA GLU A 49 -8.98 13.37 -8.64
C GLU A 49 -10.16 14.02 -7.89
N ALA A 50 -11.40 13.79 -8.34
CA ALA A 50 -12.61 14.29 -7.68
C ALA A 50 -12.89 13.68 -6.28
N VAL A 51 -12.28 12.53 -5.93
CA VAL A 51 -12.53 11.82 -4.65
C VAL A 51 -11.28 11.76 -3.76
N ALA A 52 -10.12 12.18 -4.28
CA ALA A 52 -8.83 12.09 -3.59
C ALA A 52 -8.74 12.93 -2.31
N GLU A 53 -9.57 13.95 -2.14
CA GLU A 53 -9.56 14.84 -0.97
C GLU A 53 -10.38 14.28 0.21
N ALA A 54 -11.31 13.35 -0.03
CA ALA A 54 -12.20 12.82 1.02
C ALA A 54 -11.62 11.64 1.80
N THR A 55 -10.61 10.93 1.26
CA THR A 55 -10.04 9.70 1.83
C THR A 55 -8.61 9.86 2.36
N ALA A 56 -8.07 11.08 2.41
CA ALA A 56 -6.75 11.34 3.01
C ALA A 56 -6.84 11.68 4.52
N ALA A 57 -8.03 11.91 5.06
CA ALA A 57 -8.23 12.39 6.44
C ALA A 57 -8.62 11.29 7.46
N ALA A 58 -8.86 10.05 7.04
CA ALA A 58 -9.47 9.04 7.91
C ALA A 58 -8.52 7.99 8.50
N ASP A 59 -7.35 7.71 7.90
CA ASP A 59 -6.52 6.59 8.34
C ASP A 59 -5.09 7.00 8.72
N ALA A 60 -4.99 7.73 9.84
CA ALA A 60 -3.73 7.98 10.54
C ALA A 60 -3.58 7.11 11.81
N VAL A 61 -4.44 6.10 12.03
CA VAL A 61 -4.45 5.38 13.31
C VAL A 61 -4.78 3.88 13.17
N ALA A 62 -3.79 3.08 12.74
CA ALA A 62 -3.48 1.70 13.18
C ALA A 62 -2.78 0.94 12.03
N ALA A 63 -1.76 0.11 12.18
CA ALA A 63 -0.94 -0.32 13.30
C ALA A 63 0.34 -0.91 12.65
N LYS A 64 1.54 -0.50 13.06
CA LYS A 64 2.44 -1.35 13.84
C LYS A 64 2.40 -2.84 13.46
N VAL A 65 3.46 -3.30 12.79
CA VAL A 65 4.06 -4.60 13.13
C VAL A 65 5.43 -4.30 13.74
N PRO A 66 5.55 -4.30 15.08
CA PRO A 66 6.75 -4.70 15.76
C PRO A 66 6.44 -6.02 16.47
N ASP A 67 6.87 -7.13 15.90
CA ASP A 67 7.02 -8.42 16.61
C ASP A 67 7.92 -9.29 15.70
N GLU A 68 9.25 -9.20 15.78
CA GLU A 68 10.19 -9.67 16.82
C GLU A 68 10.53 -11.17 16.70
N SER A 69 11.79 -11.46 16.35
CA SER A 69 12.52 -12.72 16.59
C SER A 69 13.98 -12.44 16.22
N ASP A 70 15.02 -12.58 17.03
CA ASP A 70 15.19 -13.06 18.40
C ASP A 70 16.53 -12.47 18.88
N SER A 71 16.58 -12.05 20.14
CA SER A 71 17.78 -11.50 20.78
C SER A 71 18.43 -12.58 21.64
N LYS A 72 19.69 -12.95 21.35
CA LYS A 72 20.55 -13.62 22.35
C LYS A 72 22.05 -13.31 22.20
N LYS A 73 22.50 -12.37 23.05
CA LYS A 73 23.78 -12.28 23.81
C LYS A 73 25.10 -12.47 23.04
N GLY A 74 26.13 -11.63 23.19
CA GLY A 74 26.41 -10.67 24.24
C GLY A 74 27.82 -10.08 24.09
N ASN A 75 28.04 -9.05 24.90
CA ASN A 75 29.16 -8.12 25.01
C ASN A 75 30.46 -8.73 25.59
N VAL A 76 31.62 -8.42 24.99
CA VAL A 76 32.90 -8.00 25.61
C VAL A 76 33.94 -7.74 24.53
#